data_AF-A0A935Y4L2-F1
#
_entry.id   AF-A0A935Y4L2-F1
#
_cell.length_a   1.000
_cell.length_b   1.000
_cell.length_c   1.000
_cell.angle_alpha   90.00
_cell.angle_beta   90.00
_cell.angle_gamma   90.00
#
_symmetry.space_group_name_H-M   'P 1'
#
loop_
_entity.id
_entity.type
_entity.pdbx_description
1 polymer ?
#
loop_
_entity_poly.entity_id
_entity_poly.type
_entity_poly.pdbx_seq_one_letter_code
_entity_poly.pdbx_strand_id
1 'polypeptide(L)'
;MPFAKTEFKTVVRMSFTDQYIYVGAQLYDDPNKVSAQVTSRDELGETNVDYFTMSLDTYDDDLTGFRFIVTAAGVQADARLGKFETDNGTNLLDFNWDGVWESAVQKSNDGWSVEMKIPLFNLRFPKKTDQNWGLQFARFVKRNGETSSWQAINPNINGIVRQYGNLVGIKDIKNALRLSLHPYISLNYKSAPPNQANKENTHLQVQKGFPEAWTSNMGSMKISHWMPLSYLISLKLHQIKKY
;
A
#
# COMPACT_ATOMS: atom_id res chain seq x y z
N MET A 1 -16.52 -0.65 25.38
CA MET A 1 -17.70 -0.78 24.51
C MET A 1 -17.24 -0.55 23.08
N PRO A 2 -17.59 -1.41 22.12
CA PRO A 2 -17.38 -1.10 20.71
C PRO A 2 -18.11 0.22 20.39
N PHE A 3 -17.60 1.01 19.45
CA PHE A 3 -18.15 2.32 19.03
C PHE A 3 -17.97 3.50 20.00
N ALA A 4 -17.17 3.36 21.07
CA ALA A 4 -16.83 4.49 21.93
C ALA A 4 -15.98 5.53 21.15
N LYS A 5 -16.07 6.80 21.53
CA LYS A 5 -15.18 7.82 20.98
C LYS A 5 -13.74 7.51 21.41
N THR A 6 -12.78 7.60 20.50
CA THR A 6 -11.37 7.44 20.85
C THR A 6 -10.86 8.68 21.59
N GLU A 7 -9.94 8.47 22.53
CA GLU A 7 -9.16 9.54 23.16
C GLU A 7 -8.02 10.02 22.23
N PHE A 8 -7.68 9.23 21.20
CA PHE A 8 -6.59 9.50 20.25
C PHE A 8 -7.07 10.24 19.02
N LYS A 9 -7.21 11.56 19.15
CA LYS A 9 -7.56 12.42 18.02
C LYS A 9 -6.61 12.17 16.85
N THR A 10 -7.19 11.97 15.67
CA THR A 10 -6.45 11.78 14.42
C THR A 10 -7.17 12.53 13.31
N VAL A 11 -6.42 13.25 12.48
CA VAL A 11 -6.95 14.05 11.38
C VAL A 11 -6.32 13.56 10.09
N VAL A 12 -7.14 13.08 9.17
CA VAL A 12 -6.69 12.54 7.87
C VAL A 12 -7.15 13.47 6.75
N ARG A 13 -6.30 13.67 5.75
CA ARG A 13 -6.60 14.32 4.48
C ARG A 13 -6.15 13.40 3.36
N MET A 14 -6.92 13.38 2.27
CA MET A 14 -6.63 12.54 1.11
C MET A 14 -6.92 13.34 -0.16
N SER A 15 -6.09 13.14 -1.17
CA SER A 15 -6.28 13.65 -2.52
C SER A 15 -5.79 12.62 -3.53
N PHE A 16 -6.14 12.77 -4.80
CA PHE A 16 -5.64 11.91 -5.85
C PHE A 16 -5.39 12.68 -7.14
N THR A 17 -4.57 12.11 -7.99
CA THR A 17 -4.37 12.50 -9.39
C THR A 17 -4.76 11.33 -10.30
N ASP A 18 -4.55 11.45 -11.61
CA ASP A 18 -4.74 10.34 -12.54
C ASP A 18 -3.70 9.20 -12.38
N GLN A 19 -2.70 9.39 -11.50
CA GLN A 19 -1.57 8.47 -11.30
C GLN A 19 -1.34 8.05 -9.85
N TYR A 20 -1.68 8.89 -8.87
CA TYR A 20 -1.33 8.66 -7.47
C TYR A 20 -2.48 9.00 -6.53
N ILE A 21 -2.53 8.29 -5.42
CA ILE A 21 -3.28 8.65 -4.22
C ILE A 21 -2.30 9.24 -3.22
N TYR A 22 -2.66 10.37 -2.63
CA TYR A 22 -1.93 11.02 -1.55
C TYR A 22 -2.76 11.00 -0.28
N VAL A 23 -2.14 10.62 0.83
CA VAL A 23 -2.74 10.65 2.17
C VAL A 23 -1.80 11.38 3.11
N GLY A 24 -2.33 12.29 3.91
CA GLY A 24 -1.63 12.90 5.03
C GLY A 24 -2.47 12.73 6.30
N ALA A 25 -1.85 12.25 7.38
CA ALA A 25 -2.52 12.11 8.66
C ALA A 25 -1.70 12.68 9.81
N GLN A 26 -2.34 13.49 10.66
CA GLN A 26 -1.81 13.92 11.96
C GLN A 26 -2.43 13.05 13.04
N LEU A 27 -1.59 12.35 13.80
CA LEU A 27 -1.96 11.43 14.86
C LEU A 27 -1.55 12.05 16.21
N TYR A 28 -2.51 12.66 16.90
CA TYR A 28 -2.24 13.35 18.15
C TYR A 28 -1.96 12.35 19.26
N ASP A 29 -0.90 12.58 20.03
CA ASP A 29 -0.50 11.77 21.17
C ASP A 29 0.52 12.50 22.07
N ASP A 30 0.79 11.94 23.25
CA ASP A 30 2.01 12.23 23.99
C ASP A 30 3.21 11.59 23.27
N PRO A 31 4.14 12.38 22.70
CA PRO A 31 5.22 11.86 21.88
C PRO A 31 6.17 10.92 22.64
N ASN A 32 6.23 11.01 23.97
CA ASN A 32 7.05 10.12 24.79
C ASN A 32 6.42 8.73 24.99
N LYS A 33 5.14 8.58 24.66
CA LYS A 33 4.37 7.34 24.80
C LYS A 33 4.08 6.66 23.46
N VAL A 34 4.52 7.26 22.35
CA VAL A 34 4.37 6.67 21.03
C VAL A 34 5.35 5.52 20.88
N SER A 35 4.82 4.31 20.71
CA SER A 35 5.61 3.12 20.47
C SER A 35 6.17 3.15 19.05
N ALA A 36 7.49 3.29 18.90
CA ALA A 36 8.16 3.48 17.61
C ALA A 36 9.43 2.64 17.50
N GLN A 37 9.34 1.36 17.87
CA GLN A 37 10.43 0.40 17.63
C GLN A 37 10.57 0.17 16.12
N VAL A 38 11.81 0.13 15.63
CA VAL A 38 12.09 -0.26 14.23
C VAL A 38 11.96 -1.78 14.10
N THR A 39 11.26 -2.21 13.07
CA THR A 39 10.97 -3.62 12.77
C THR A 39 11.34 -3.90 11.31
N SER A 40 11.39 -5.17 10.93
CA SER A 40 11.38 -5.52 9.50
C SER A 40 10.03 -5.12 8.88
N ARG A 41 10.01 -5.00 7.56
CA ARG A 41 8.76 -4.86 6.79
C ARG A 41 7.81 -6.01 7.14
N ASP A 42 6.51 -5.72 7.24
CA ASP A 42 5.43 -6.69 7.49
C ASP A 42 5.42 -7.40 8.88
N GLU A 43 6.42 -7.15 9.74
CA GLU A 43 6.50 -7.72 11.10
C GLU A 43 5.80 -6.84 12.16
N LEU A 44 4.46 -6.78 12.09
CA LEU A 44 3.64 -5.89 12.96
C LEU A 44 3.07 -6.54 14.23
N GLY A 45 2.99 -7.87 14.31
CA GLY A 45 2.23 -8.58 15.35
C GLY A 45 2.87 -8.57 16.74
N GLU A 46 4.16 -8.88 16.81
CA GLU A 46 4.91 -9.09 18.06
C GLU A 46 5.74 -7.87 18.49
N THR A 47 5.52 -6.73 17.85
CA THR A 47 6.40 -5.57 17.98
C THR A 47 5.71 -4.44 18.74
N ASN A 48 6.52 -3.65 19.46
CA ASN A 48 6.03 -2.50 20.20
C ASN A 48 5.93 -1.29 19.27
N VAL A 49 4.88 -1.28 18.43
CA VAL A 49 4.67 -0.28 17.38
C VAL A 49 3.24 0.27 17.36
N ASP A 50 3.14 1.60 17.34
CA ASP A 50 1.94 2.30 16.90
C ASP A 50 1.95 2.36 15.37
N TYR A 51 0.78 2.26 14.74
CA TYR A 51 0.69 2.34 13.28
C TYR A 51 -0.60 2.99 12.79
N PHE A 52 -0.51 3.54 11.58
CA PHE A 52 -1.62 4.06 10.81
C PHE A 52 -1.88 3.17 9.60
N THR A 53 -3.14 3.00 9.23
CA THR A 53 -3.54 2.21 8.08
C THR A 53 -4.48 2.99 7.18
N MET A 54 -4.33 2.80 5.87
CA MET A 54 -5.37 3.04 4.88
C MET A 54 -5.73 1.72 4.21
N SER A 55 -7.01 1.42 4.09
CA SER A 55 -7.52 0.29 3.33
C SER A 55 -8.46 0.75 2.22
N LEU A 56 -8.36 0.12 1.06
CA LEU A 56 -9.14 0.43 -0.14
C LEU A 56 -9.79 -0.85 -0.70
N ASP A 57 -11.09 -0.81 -0.94
CA ASP A 57 -11.78 -1.73 -1.84
C ASP A 57 -11.95 -1.03 -3.19
N THR A 58 -11.09 -1.37 -4.15
CA THR A 58 -11.05 -0.71 -5.45
C THR A 58 -12.01 -1.31 -6.48
N TYR A 59 -12.68 -2.41 -6.14
CA TYR A 59 -13.68 -3.06 -7.00
C TYR A 59 -15.11 -2.78 -6.55
N ASP A 60 -15.29 -2.25 -5.33
CA ASP A 60 -16.61 -2.03 -4.71
C ASP A 60 -17.36 -3.36 -4.62
N ASP A 61 -16.64 -4.42 -4.28
CA ASP A 61 -17.17 -5.78 -4.16
C ASP A 61 -17.40 -6.22 -2.72
N ASP A 62 -17.11 -5.33 -1.76
CA ASP A 62 -17.24 -5.49 -0.32
C ASP A 62 -16.42 -6.66 0.25
N LEU A 63 -15.52 -7.23 -0.54
CA LEU A 63 -14.84 -8.49 -0.24
C LEU A 63 -13.33 -8.39 -0.32
N THR A 64 -12.83 -7.64 -1.30
CA THR A 64 -11.41 -7.57 -1.61
C THR A 64 -10.87 -6.17 -1.48
N GLY A 65 -9.56 -6.07 -1.38
CA GLY A 65 -8.94 -4.75 -1.25
C GLY A 65 -7.44 -4.79 -1.02
N PHE A 66 -6.92 -3.63 -0.71
CA PHE A 66 -5.52 -3.38 -0.38
C PHE A 66 -5.45 -2.69 0.96
N ARG A 67 -4.45 -3.02 1.77
CA ARG A 67 -4.14 -2.33 3.02
C ARG A 67 -2.69 -1.86 2.97
N PHE A 68 -2.51 -0.60 3.31
CA PHE A 68 -1.22 0.06 3.45
C PHE A 68 -1.06 0.47 4.90
N ILE A 69 0.11 0.18 5.48
CA ILE A 69 0.39 0.36 6.89
C ILE A 69 1.72 1.10 7.03
N VAL A 70 1.75 2.12 7.88
CA VAL A 70 2.97 2.83 8.25
C VAL A 70 3.07 2.89 9.77
N THR A 71 4.17 2.40 10.33
CA THR A 71 4.44 2.51 11.78
C THR A 71 4.91 3.91 12.15
N ALA A 72 4.81 4.28 13.42
CA ALA A 72 5.38 5.52 13.94
C ALA A 72 6.92 5.59 13.84
N ALA A 73 7.58 4.48 13.51
CA ALA A 73 9.01 4.40 13.19
C ALA A 73 9.30 4.60 11.69
N GLY A 74 8.27 4.74 10.84
CA GLY A 74 8.41 4.87 9.38
C GLY A 74 8.56 3.55 8.63
N VAL A 75 8.29 2.42 9.29
CA VAL A 75 8.31 1.10 8.63
C VAL A 75 7.01 0.92 7.85
N GLN A 76 7.14 0.54 6.58
CA GLN A 76 6.02 0.22 5.70
C GLN A 76 5.61 -1.25 5.87
N ALA A 77 4.34 -1.53 5.67
CA ALA A 77 3.83 -2.87 5.44
C ALA A 77 2.60 -2.79 4.55
N ASP A 78 2.32 -3.84 3.80
CA ASP A 78 1.13 -3.90 2.97
C ASP A 78 0.59 -5.31 2.78
N ALA A 79 -0.70 -5.36 2.47
CA ALA A 79 -1.39 -6.61 2.31
C ALA A 79 -2.52 -6.50 1.29
N ARG A 80 -2.78 -7.62 0.63
CA ARG A 80 -4.03 -7.82 -0.10
C ARG A 80 -5.09 -8.38 0.86
N LEU A 81 -6.29 -7.83 0.79
CA LEU A 81 -7.47 -8.32 1.50
C LEU A 81 -8.17 -9.35 0.59
N GLY A 82 -8.23 -10.59 1.06
CA GLY A 82 -8.84 -11.71 0.33
C GLY A 82 -10.32 -11.93 0.66
N LYS A 83 -10.96 -12.78 -0.16
CA LYS A 83 -12.38 -13.19 -0.04
C LYS A 83 -12.66 -14.16 1.11
N PHE A 84 -11.62 -14.77 1.68
CA PHE A 84 -11.76 -15.81 2.69
C PHE A 84 -11.84 -15.15 4.07
N GLU A 85 -13.03 -15.25 4.66
CA GLU A 85 -13.30 -14.93 6.06
C GLU A 85 -12.66 -16.04 6.92
N THR A 86 -11.87 -15.68 7.92
CA THR A 86 -11.50 -16.64 8.98
C THR A 86 -12.71 -16.89 9.88
N ASP A 87 -12.74 -17.98 10.63
CA ASP A 87 -13.78 -18.28 11.64
C ASP A 87 -14.01 -17.14 12.65
N ASN A 88 -13.04 -16.23 12.80
CA ASN A 88 -13.10 -15.05 13.67
C ASN A 88 -13.62 -13.77 12.97
N GLY A 89 -14.16 -13.86 11.76
CA GLY A 89 -14.82 -12.74 11.07
C GLY A 89 -13.90 -11.69 10.43
N THR A 90 -12.57 -11.91 10.46
CA THR A 90 -11.60 -11.02 9.81
C THR A 90 -11.24 -11.50 8.40
N ASN A 91 -11.07 -10.57 7.45
CA ASN A 91 -10.49 -10.89 6.15
C ASN A 91 -9.05 -11.37 6.32
N LEU A 92 -8.66 -12.43 5.59
CA LEU A 92 -7.25 -12.81 5.47
C LEU A 92 -6.44 -11.67 4.86
N LEU A 93 -5.44 -11.21 5.61
CA LEU A 93 -4.40 -10.30 5.16
C LEU A 93 -3.29 -11.14 4.51
N ASP A 94 -3.13 -11.00 3.20
CA ASP A 94 -2.02 -11.59 2.47
C ASP A 94 -0.88 -10.57 2.36
N PHE A 95 0.07 -10.65 3.29
CA PHE A 95 1.28 -9.82 3.33
C PHE A 95 2.34 -10.23 2.29
N ASN A 96 2.09 -11.28 1.48
CA ASN A 96 3.00 -11.59 0.36
C ASN A 96 2.80 -10.63 -0.83
N TRP A 97 1.69 -9.87 -0.83
CA TRP A 97 1.52 -8.80 -1.78
C TRP A 97 2.47 -7.65 -1.42
N ASP A 98 3.37 -7.31 -2.34
CA ASP A 98 4.37 -6.25 -2.16
C ASP A 98 4.17 -5.16 -3.22
N GLY A 99 3.54 -4.06 -2.81
CA GLY A 99 3.37 -2.86 -3.62
C GLY A 99 4.58 -1.92 -3.53
N VAL A 100 4.87 -1.19 -4.62
CA VAL A 100 5.90 -0.13 -4.61
C VAL A 100 5.25 1.22 -4.32
N TRP A 101 5.36 1.72 -3.10
CA TRP A 101 4.74 2.98 -2.67
C TRP A 101 5.65 3.73 -1.69
N GLU A 102 5.42 5.04 -1.53
CA GLU A 102 6.27 5.91 -0.72
C GLU A 102 5.53 6.35 0.55
N SER A 103 6.25 6.46 1.66
CA SER A 103 5.76 7.10 2.89
C SER A 103 6.83 7.89 3.60
N ALA A 104 6.42 8.91 4.33
CA ALA A 104 7.26 9.67 5.25
C ALA A 104 6.57 9.78 6.61
N VAL A 105 7.36 9.76 7.69
CA VAL A 105 6.88 9.94 9.06
C VAL A 105 7.67 11.04 9.74
N GLN A 106 6.98 11.92 10.44
CA GLN A 106 7.60 12.96 11.25
C GLN A 106 6.98 12.98 12.65
N LYS A 107 7.83 12.88 13.67
CA LYS A 107 7.44 13.09 15.07
C LYS A 107 7.33 14.59 15.35
N SER A 108 6.36 14.97 16.16
CA SER A 108 6.10 16.34 16.57
C SER A 108 5.80 16.40 18.07
N ASN A 109 5.77 17.61 18.63
CA ASN A 109 5.49 17.78 20.06
C ASN A 109 4.06 17.37 20.46
N ASP A 110 3.16 17.25 19.49
CA ASP A 110 1.75 16.89 19.66
C ASP A 110 1.43 15.48 19.14
N GLY A 111 2.46 14.66 18.82
CA GLY A 111 2.31 13.27 18.39
C GLY A 111 3.21 12.94 17.21
N TRP A 112 2.62 12.45 16.12
CA TRP A 112 3.33 12.15 14.88
C TRP A 112 2.43 12.30 13.66
N SER A 113 3.07 12.46 12.51
CA SER A 113 2.40 12.57 11.22
C SER A 113 2.91 11.52 10.26
N VAL A 114 2.06 11.14 9.32
CA VAL A 114 2.40 10.27 8.21
C VAL A 114 1.90 10.87 6.91
N GLU A 115 2.73 10.78 5.88
CA GLU A 115 2.39 11.05 4.50
C GLU A 115 2.58 9.78 3.67
N MET A 116 1.66 9.50 2.75
CA MET A 116 1.68 8.33 1.89
C MET A 116 1.41 8.75 0.45
N LYS A 117 2.16 8.19 -0.48
CA LYS A 117 1.98 8.36 -1.93
C LYS A 117 1.90 6.98 -2.56
N ILE A 118 0.71 6.62 -3.02
CA ILE A 118 0.39 5.29 -3.54
C ILE A 118 0.12 5.40 -5.03
N PRO A 119 1.01 4.83 -5.87
CA PRO A 119 0.77 4.77 -7.30
C PRO A 119 -0.45 3.92 -7.63
N LEU A 120 -1.35 4.45 -8.48
CA LEU A 120 -2.54 3.75 -8.95
C LEU A 120 -2.18 2.48 -9.74
N PHE A 121 -1.01 2.42 -10.35
CA PHE A 121 -0.57 1.22 -11.06
C PHE A 121 -0.44 0.00 -10.14
N ASN A 122 -0.21 0.17 -8.83
CA ASN A 122 -0.17 -0.94 -7.88
C ASN A 122 -1.55 -1.56 -7.65
N LEU A 123 -2.59 -0.76 -7.80
CA LEU A 123 -3.96 -1.14 -7.56
C LEU A 123 -4.56 -1.76 -8.82
N ARG A 124 -5.48 -2.70 -8.63
CA ARG A 124 -6.32 -3.21 -9.71
C ARG A 124 -7.71 -2.64 -9.52
N PHE A 125 -8.26 -2.01 -10.55
CA PHE A 125 -9.60 -1.42 -10.51
C PHE A 125 -10.28 -1.52 -11.89
N PRO A 126 -11.62 -1.51 -11.94
CA PRO A 126 -12.38 -1.54 -13.18
C PRO A 126 -11.96 -0.46 -14.19
N LYS A 127 -12.12 -0.72 -15.49
CA LYS A 127 -11.97 0.30 -16.54
C LYS A 127 -13.29 1.07 -16.70
N LYS A 128 -13.62 1.94 -15.73
CA LYS A 128 -14.81 2.80 -15.75
C LYS A 128 -14.41 4.26 -15.54
N THR A 129 -15.11 5.20 -16.18
CA THR A 129 -14.84 6.64 -16.04
C THR A 129 -15.17 7.14 -14.64
N ASP A 130 -16.30 6.72 -14.08
CA ASP A 130 -16.72 7.02 -12.72
C ASP A 130 -16.65 5.74 -11.88
N GLN A 131 -15.97 5.82 -10.73
CA GLN A 131 -15.80 4.69 -9.81
C GLN A 131 -16.06 5.12 -8.38
N ASN A 132 -16.68 4.21 -7.63
CA ASN A 132 -16.79 4.26 -6.18
C ASN A 132 -15.87 3.19 -5.63
N TRP A 133 -15.19 3.49 -4.53
CA TRP A 133 -14.35 2.55 -3.80
C TRP A 133 -14.75 2.51 -2.33
N GLY A 134 -14.54 1.39 -1.68
CA GLY A 134 -14.55 1.33 -0.21
C GLY A 134 -13.26 1.95 0.35
N LEU A 135 -13.38 2.72 1.43
CA LEU A 135 -12.27 3.38 2.12
C LEU A 135 -12.38 3.19 3.63
N GLN A 136 -11.25 2.87 4.26
CA GLN A 136 -11.12 2.84 5.71
C GLN A 136 -9.77 3.40 6.14
N PHE A 137 -9.78 4.18 7.21
CA PHE A 137 -8.58 4.57 7.93
C PHE A 137 -8.63 4.00 9.34
N ALA A 138 -7.51 3.51 9.84
CA ALA A 138 -7.43 3.13 11.24
C ALA A 138 -6.07 3.49 11.84
N ARG A 139 -6.08 3.74 13.15
CA ARG A 139 -4.90 3.91 13.98
C ARG A 139 -4.90 2.80 15.02
N PHE A 140 -3.75 2.17 15.22
CA PHE A 140 -3.50 1.30 16.35
C PHE A 140 -2.54 1.96 17.32
N VAL A 141 -2.88 1.91 18.60
CA VAL A 141 -2.05 2.40 19.72
C VAL A 141 -1.68 1.21 20.60
N LYS A 142 -0.43 0.77 20.54
CA LYS A 142 0.03 -0.49 21.14
C LYS A 142 -0.13 -0.49 22.64
N ARG A 143 0.29 0.59 23.32
CA ARG A 143 0.28 0.66 24.79
C ARG A 143 -1.13 0.51 25.40
N ASN A 144 -2.16 0.85 24.63
CA ASN A 144 -3.56 0.72 25.02
C ASN A 144 -4.21 -0.55 24.43
N GLY A 145 -3.54 -1.24 23.49
CA GLY A 145 -4.14 -2.29 22.68
C GLY A 145 -5.40 -1.81 21.92
N GLU A 146 -5.44 -0.53 21.54
CA GLU A 146 -6.64 0.10 21.00
C GLU A 146 -6.53 0.31 19.49
N THR A 147 -7.54 -0.14 18.75
CA THR A 147 -7.75 0.24 17.35
C THR A 147 -8.87 1.26 17.27
N SER A 148 -8.60 2.36 16.57
CA SER A 148 -9.57 3.40 16.27
C SER A 148 -9.73 3.51 14.76
N SER A 149 -10.94 3.42 14.22
CA SER A 149 -11.21 3.50 12.77
C SER A 149 -12.16 4.64 12.39
N TRP A 150 -12.02 5.14 11.16
CA TRP A 150 -12.84 6.23 10.64
C TRP A 150 -14.28 5.80 10.46
N GLN A 151 -14.50 4.73 9.68
CA GLN A 151 -15.79 4.05 9.66
C GLN A 151 -15.87 2.98 10.72
N ALA A 152 -17.07 2.81 11.23
CA ALA A 152 -17.35 1.97 12.36
C ALA A 152 -17.33 0.47 12.00
N ILE A 153 -16.47 -0.35 12.63
CA ILE A 153 -16.38 -1.79 12.36
C ILE A 153 -17.10 -2.60 13.45
N ASN A 154 -18.28 -3.12 13.20
CA ASN A 154 -18.93 -4.04 14.13
C ASN A 154 -18.20 -5.40 14.14
N PRO A 155 -17.63 -5.83 15.28
CA PRO A 155 -16.98 -7.14 15.36
C PRO A 155 -17.94 -8.32 15.22
N ASN A 156 -19.26 -8.08 15.38
CA ASN A 156 -20.28 -9.11 15.16
C ASN A 156 -20.69 -9.25 13.69
N ILE A 157 -20.21 -8.38 12.80
CA ILE A 157 -20.44 -8.47 11.35
C ILE A 157 -19.19 -9.08 10.73
N ASN A 158 -19.40 -10.18 10.01
CA ASN A 158 -18.33 -10.87 9.31
C ASN A 158 -17.89 -10.09 8.06
N GLY A 159 -16.58 -9.94 7.91
CA GLY A 159 -15.95 -9.17 6.84
C GLY A 159 -15.80 -7.71 7.21
N ILE A 160 -14.56 -7.24 7.31
CA ILE A 160 -14.27 -5.84 7.62
C ILE A 160 -14.43 -4.93 6.39
N VAL A 161 -14.22 -5.48 5.18
CA VAL A 161 -14.27 -4.74 3.92
C VAL A 161 -15.68 -4.22 3.63
N ARG A 162 -16.71 -5.05 3.89
CA ARG A 162 -18.14 -4.68 3.79
C ARG A 162 -18.56 -3.49 4.65
N GLN A 163 -17.73 -3.11 5.62
CA GLN A 163 -18.00 -2.06 6.60
C GLN A 163 -17.17 -0.80 6.33
N TYR A 164 -16.49 -0.74 5.18
CA TYR A 164 -15.76 0.44 4.75
C TYR A 164 -16.71 1.55 4.33
N GLY A 165 -16.23 2.79 4.34
CA GLY A 165 -17.01 3.95 3.90
C GLY A 165 -16.90 4.15 2.40
N ASN A 166 -17.88 4.83 1.82
CA ASN A 166 -17.88 5.08 0.38
C ASN A 166 -16.97 6.25 0.03
N LEU A 167 -15.93 6.00 -0.76
CA LEU A 167 -15.14 6.99 -1.46
C LEU A 167 -15.70 7.19 -2.86
N VAL A 168 -16.37 8.33 -3.04
CA VAL A 168 -17.03 8.73 -4.29
C VAL A 168 -16.24 9.83 -5.00
N GLY A 169 -16.57 10.06 -6.27
CA GLY A 169 -15.97 11.14 -7.06
C GLY A 169 -14.59 10.81 -7.62
N ILE A 170 -14.20 9.54 -7.63
CA ILE A 170 -13.00 9.06 -8.32
C ILE A 170 -13.32 9.00 -9.82
N LYS A 171 -12.68 9.89 -10.57
CA LYS A 171 -12.88 10.04 -12.01
C LYS A 171 -11.54 10.13 -12.73
N ASP A 172 -11.54 9.73 -14.00
CA ASP A 172 -10.42 9.92 -14.94
C ASP A 172 -9.07 9.33 -14.47
N ILE A 173 -9.13 8.32 -13.60
CA ILE A 173 -7.94 7.58 -13.17
C ILE A 173 -7.43 6.62 -14.25
N LYS A 174 -6.12 6.57 -14.43
CA LYS A 174 -5.51 5.69 -15.44
C LYS A 174 -4.97 4.44 -14.79
N ASN A 175 -5.41 3.28 -15.29
CA ASN A 175 -4.68 2.04 -15.09
C ASN A 175 -3.35 2.17 -15.85
N ALA A 176 -2.25 2.45 -15.14
CA ALA A 176 -0.95 2.54 -15.79
C ALA A 176 -0.53 1.16 -16.31
N LEU A 177 0.07 1.15 -17.49
CA LEU A 177 0.63 -0.06 -18.09
C LEU A 177 1.79 -0.57 -17.22
N ARG A 178 1.67 -1.78 -16.67
CA ARG A 178 2.75 -2.42 -15.89
C ARG A 178 3.74 -3.06 -16.85
N LEU A 179 4.78 -2.32 -17.24
CA LEU A 179 5.93 -2.86 -17.98
C LEU A 179 7.11 -3.00 -17.02
N SER A 180 7.71 -4.19 -16.96
CA SER A 180 8.97 -4.40 -16.26
C SER A 180 10.01 -4.97 -17.21
N LEU A 181 11.21 -4.40 -17.21
CA LEU A 181 12.35 -4.84 -17.99
C LEU A 181 13.49 -5.18 -17.02
N HIS A 182 13.91 -6.44 -17.01
CA HIS A 182 15.00 -6.93 -16.17
C HIS A 182 16.17 -7.36 -17.06
N PRO A 183 17.03 -6.44 -17.52
CA PRO A 183 18.23 -6.84 -18.23
C PRO A 183 19.17 -7.53 -17.26
N TYR A 184 19.70 -8.70 -17.63
CA TYR A 184 20.77 -9.35 -16.88
C TYR A 184 21.91 -9.76 -17.80
N ILE A 185 23.13 -9.70 -17.26
CA ILE A 185 24.35 -10.17 -17.91
C ILE A 185 24.96 -11.23 -17.00
N SER A 186 25.07 -12.46 -17.47
CA SER A 186 25.74 -13.55 -16.75
C SER A 186 27.06 -13.90 -17.43
N LEU A 187 28.16 -13.87 -16.68
CA LEU A 187 29.48 -14.30 -17.13
C LEU A 187 29.83 -15.61 -16.44
N ASN A 188 29.98 -16.70 -17.21
CA ASN A 188 30.38 -18.00 -16.69
C ASN A 188 31.84 -18.28 -17.03
N TYR A 189 32.69 -18.45 -16.02
CA TYR A 189 34.08 -18.90 -16.18
C TYR A 189 34.21 -20.32 -15.62
N LYS A 190 34.61 -21.27 -16.46
CA LYS A 190 34.92 -22.65 -16.05
C LYS A 190 36.41 -22.89 -16.31
N SER A 191 37.19 -23.10 -15.24
CA SER A 191 38.57 -23.58 -15.34
C SER A 191 38.62 -25.10 -15.14
N ALA A 192 39.17 -25.82 -16.10
CA ALA A 192 39.47 -27.25 -15.93
C ALA A 192 40.80 -27.43 -15.15
N PRO A 193 40.94 -28.46 -14.29
CA PRO A 193 42.18 -28.72 -13.57
C PRO A 193 43.35 -29.08 -14.52
N PRO A 194 44.61 -28.84 -14.13
CA PRO A 194 45.74 -28.62 -15.05
C PRO A 194 46.32 -29.87 -15.74
N ASN A 195 45.55 -30.92 -16.01
CA ASN A 195 46.12 -32.18 -16.50
C ASN A 195 45.24 -32.98 -17.47
N GLN A 196 44.58 -32.31 -18.43
CA GLN A 196 44.27 -32.89 -19.75
C GLN A 196 44.31 -31.80 -20.83
N ALA A 197 44.82 -32.19 -22.01
CA ALA A 197 45.20 -31.34 -23.14
C ALA A 197 44.27 -30.16 -23.48
N ASN A 198 44.91 -29.03 -23.81
CA ASN A 198 44.36 -27.80 -24.36
C ASN A 198 43.18 -28.04 -25.32
N LYS A 199 41.97 -27.70 -24.87
CA LYS A 199 40.86 -27.23 -25.71
C LYS A 199 40.22 -26.04 -25.01
N GLU A 200 40.71 -24.85 -25.35
CA GLU A 200 40.05 -23.60 -25.00
C GLU A 200 38.75 -23.48 -25.81
N ASN A 201 37.64 -23.98 -25.27
CA ASN A 201 36.31 -23.75 -25.81
C ASN A 201 35.68 -22.56 -25.08
N THR A 202 36.14 -21.35 -25.41
CA THR A 202 35.56 -20.11 -24.88
C THR A 202 34.28 -19.80 -25.66
N HIS A 203 33.12 -20.18 -25.10
CA HIS A 203 31.83 -19.81 -25.66
C HIS A 203 31.24 -18.65 -24.85
N LEU A 204 31.19 -17.46 -25.47
CA LEU A 204 30.38 -16.35 -24.97
C LEU A 204 28.94 -16.54 -25.48
N GLN A 205 28.01 -16.85 -24.58
CA GLN A 205 26.58 -16.82 -24.91
C GLN A 205 25.96 -15.55 -24.34
N VAL A 206 25.52 -14.66 -25.23
CA VAL A 206 24.68 -13.52 -24.90
C VAL A 206 23.24 -13.93 -25.18
N GLN A 207 22.47 -14.26 -24.15
CA GLN A 207 21.03 -14.44 -24.30
C GLN A 207 20.32 -13.12 -24.02
N LYS A 208 19.56 -12.63 -25.00
CA LYS A 208 18.61 -11.53 -24.81
C LYS A 208 17.26 -12.15 -24.47
N GLY A 209 16.84 -12.08 -23.22
CA GLY A 209 15.49 -12.44 -22.82
C GLY A 209 14.52 -11.30 -23.14
N PHE A 210 13.66 -11.47 -24.13
CA PHE A 210 12.41 -10.70 -24.23
C PHE A 210 11.29 -11.58 -23.65
N PRO A 211 10.36 -11.04 -22.83
CA PRO A 211 9.11 -11.75 -22.55
C PRO A 211 8.39 -12.02 -23.88
N GLU A 212 7.82 -13.22 -24.07
CA GLU A 212 7.16 -13.65 -25.33
C GLU A 212 6.00 -12.73 -25.78
N ALA A 213 5.57 -11.77 -24.96
CA ALA A 213 4.49 -10.81 -25.26
C ALA A 213 4.88 -9.65 -26.22
N TRP A 214 6.11 -9.60 -26.75
CA TRP A 214 6.67 -8.40 -27.39
C TRP A 214 6.90 -8.44 -28.91
N THR A 215 6.40 -9.43 -29.65
CA THR A 215 6.61 -9.48 -31.12
C THR A 215 5.53 -8.81 -31.96
N SER A 216 4.48 -8.23 -31.36
CA SER A 216 3.48 -7.47 -32.13
C SER A 216 3.19 -6.12 -31.46
N ASN A 217 3.32 -5.05 -32.25
CA ASN A 217 3.01 -3.65 -31.92
C ASN A 217 4.08 -2.87 -31.16
N MET A 218 5.15 -2.48 -31.86
CA MET A 218 5.90 -1.26 -31.56
C MET A 218 5.40 -0.12 -32.47
N GLY A 219 4.42 0.64 -31.99
CA GLY A 219 4.12 1.99 -32.48
C GLY A 219 4.90 3.01 -31.65
N SER A 220 5.65 3.89 -32.30
CA SER A 220 6.47 4.92 -31.65
C SER A 220 5.65 5.92 -30.84
N MET A 221 5.99 6.17 -29.59
CA MET A 221 5.38 7.22 -28.75
C MET A 221 6.43 8.23 -28.29
N LYS A 222 6.25 9.50 -28.67
CA LYS A 222 7.05 10.65 -28.22
C LYS A 222 6.53 11.15 -26.86
N ILE A 223 7.44 11.51 -25.95
CA ILE A 223 7.13 12.12 -24.65
C ILE A 223 7.33 13.64 -24.76
N SER A 224 6.34 14.42 -24.33
CA SER A 224 6.43 15.87 -24.13
C SER A 224 5.90 16.24 -22.74
N HIS A 225 6.26 17.43 -22.25
CA HIS A 225 6.43 17.82 -20.85
C HIS A 225 5.32 18.81 -20.35
N TRP A 226 5.01 18.75 -19.04
CA TRP A 226 4.39 19.71 -18.06
C TRP A 226 2.89 20.18 -18.03
N MET A 227 2.33 20.06 -16.80
CA MET A 227 1.24 20.80 -16.04
C MET A 227 -0.24 20.66 -16.45
N PRO A 228 -1.27 20.93 -15.59
CA PRO A 228 -1.32 21.56 -14.24
C PRO A 228 -2.13 20.83 -13.12
N LEU A 229 -2.19 21.44 -11.92
CA LEU A 229 -2.95 21.05 -10.71
C LEU A 229 -4.48 21.24 -10.83
N SER A 230 -5.23 20.19 -10.49
CA SER A 230 -6.59 20.19 -9.91
C SER A 230 -6.92 18.70 -9.65
N TYR A 231 -7.21 18.19 -8.45
CA TYR A 231 -8.40 18.41 -7.62
C TYR A 231 -8.06 18.17 -6.14
N LEU A 232 -8.41 19.11 -5.27
CA LEU A 232 -8.41 18.91 -3.81
C LEU A 232 -9.82 18.49 -3.38
N ILE A 233 -9.99 17.27 -2.90
CA ILE A 233 -11.19 16.89 -2.14
C ILE A 233 -10.88 17.14 -0.67
N SER A 234 -11.47 18.19 -0.09
CA SER A 234 -11.39 18.44 1.35
C SER A 234 -12.46 17.60 2.06
N LEU A 235 -12.10 16.39 2.48
CA LEU A 235 -12.93 15.65 3.43
C LEU A 235 -12.66 16.21 4.84
N LYS A 236 -13.62 16.97 5.37
CA LYS A 236 -13.64 17.38 6.79
C LYS A 236 -14.10 16.19 7.64
N LEU A 237 -13.22 15.22 7.87
CA LEU A 237 -13.53 13.99 8.59
C LEU A 237 -13.72 14.28 10.08
N HIS A 238 -14.92 13.98 10.58
CA HIS A 238 -15.24 14.02 12.00
C HIS A 238 -15.16 12.61 12.59
N GLN A 239 -14.34 12.50 13.65
CA GLN A 239 -14.35 11.47 14.70
C GLN A 239 -14.01 10.04 14.24
N ILE A 240 -12.84 9.56 14.66
CA ILE A 240 -12.46 8.14 14.64
C ILE A 240 -13.11 7.45 15.87
N LYS A 241 -13.66 6.26 15.69
CA LYS A 241 -14.34 5.48 16.75
C LYS A 241 -13.51 4.25 17.14
N LYS A 242 -13.60 3.86 18.41
CA LYS A 242 -12.90 2.72 19.01
C LYS A 242 -13.60 1.39 18.71
N TYR A 243 -12.81 0.36 18.46
CA TYR A 243 -13.23 -1.04 18.30
C TYR A 243 -12.55 -1.96 19.29
#